data_AF-A0A183P939-F1
#
_entry.id   AF-A0A183P939-F1
#
_cell.length_a   1.000
_cell.length_b   1.000
_cell.length_c   1.000
_cell.angle_alpha   90.00
_cell.angle_beta   90.00
_cell.angle_gamma   90.00
#
_symmetry.space_group_name_H-M   'P 1'
#
loop_
_entity.id
_entity.type
_entity.pdbx_description
1 polymer ?
#
loop_
_entity_poly.entity_id
_entity_poly.type
_entity_poly.pdbx_seq_one_letter_code
_entity_poly.pdbx_strand_id
1 'polypeptide(L)' 'MALIEFANLEEAVSALITMHDYPIEENMRIRVSFSKSAL' A
#
# COMPACT_ATOMS: atom_id res chain seq x y z
N MET A 1 2.28 -8.97 7.21
CA MET A 1 2.79 -7.68 6.66
C MET A 1 3.66 -8.00 5.47
N ALA A 2 3.50 -7.28 4.36
CA ALA A 2 4.26 -7.45 3.14
C ALA A 2 4.88 -6.09 2.74
N LEU A 3 6.01 -6.12 2.04
CA LEU A 3 6.60 -4.95 1.38
C LEU A 3 6.47 -5.12 -0.13
N ILE A 4 6.09 -4.05 -0.80
CA ILE A 4 5.95 -3.98 -2.26
C ILE A 4 6.76 -2.77 -2.72
N GLU A 5 7.60 -2.99 -3.73
CA GLU A 5 8.39 -1.94 -4.36
C GLU A 5 7.78 -1.61 -5.73
N PHE A 6 7.74 -0.32 -6.06
CA PHE A 6 7.26 0.19 -7.34
C PHE A 6 8.41 0.85 -8.09
N ALA A 7 8.29 0.98 -9.41
CA ALA A 7 9.37 1.52 -10.23
C ALA A 7 9.63 3.01 -9.94
N ASN A 8 8.63 3.74 -9.45
CA ASN A 8 8.72 5.15 -9.14
C ASN A 8 7.70 5.59 -8.06
N LEU A 9 7.88 6.83 -7.59
CA LEU A 9 7.04 7.42 -6.54
C LEU A 9 5.58 7.60 -6.97
N GLU A 10 5.33 7.93 -8.23
CA GLU A 10 3.98 8.20 -8.74
C GLU A 10 3.11 6.93 -8.68
N GLU A 11 3.67 5.80 -9.10
CA GLU A 11 3.04 4.48 -8.95
C GLU A 11 2.78 4.13 -7.48
N ALA A 12 3.77 4.36 -6.61
CA ALA A 12 3.64 4.06 -5.17
C ALA A 12 2.54 4.91 -4.50
N VAL A 13 2.43 6.19 -4.87
CA VAL A 13 1.38 7.11 -4.38
C VAL A 13 0.01 6.66 -4.90
N SER A 14 -0.10 6.36 -6.20
CA SER A 14 -1.35 5.90 -6.82
C SER A 14 -1.85 4.60 -6.18
N ALA A 15 -0.94 3.65 -5.93
CA ALA A 15 -1.24 2.40 -5.24
C ALA A 15 -1.70 2.64 -3.80
N LEU A 16 -1.05 3.54 -3.06
CA LEU A 16 -1.46 3.90 -1.71
C LEU A 16 -2.88 4.48 -1.69
N ILE A 17 -3.18 5.45 -2.56
CA ILE A 17 -4.51 6.08 -2.63
C ILE A 17 -5.59 5.03 -2.93
N THR A 18 -5.30 4.12 -3.85
CA THR A 18 -6.28 3.12 -4.32
C THR A 18 -6.50 2.00 -3.30
N MET A 19 -5.42 1.53 -2.65
CA MET A 19 -5.44 0.31 -1.85
C MET A 19 -5.57 0.57 -0.35
N HIS A 20 -5.31 1.79 0.11
CA HIS A 20 -5.54 2.12 1.51
C HIS A 20 -7.03 1.99 1.84
N ASP A 21 -7.33 1.32 2.95
CA ASP A 21 -8.68 1.04 3.42
C ASP A 21 -9.50 0.10 2.49
N TYR A 22 -8.84 -0.61 1.58
CA TYR A 22 -9.51 -1.57 0.71
C TYR A 22 -10.08 -2.76 1.52
N PRO A 23 -11.39 -3.10 1.39
CA PRO A 23 -11.98 -4.22 2.10
C PRO A 23 -11.53 -5.56 1.51
N ILE A 24 -11.07 -6.49 2.35
CA ILE A 24 -10.79 -7.88 1.93
C ILE A 24 -11.95 -8.80 2.34
N GLU A 25 -12.43 -8.63 3.57
CA GLU A 25 -13.52 -9.45 4.16
C GLU A 25 -14.37 -8.57 5.09
N GLU A 26 -15.49 -9.11 5.60
CA GLU A 26 -16.28 -8.45 6.63
C GLU A 26 -15.38 -8.09 7.83
N ASN A 27 -15.25 -6.78 8.08
CA ASN A 27 -14.40 -6.18 9.12
C ASN A 27 -12.87 -6.26 8.91
N MET A 28 -12.38 -6.64 7.73
CA MET A 28 -10.95 -6.64 7.40
C MET A 28 -10.64 -5.65 6.27
N ARG A 29 -9.79 -4.66 6.55
CA ARG A 29 -9.38 -3.61 5.60
C ARG A 29 -7.86 -3.50 5.53
N ILE A 30 -7.32 -3.27 4.34
CA ILE A 30 -5.87 -3.15 4.13
C ILE A 30 -5.39 -1.80 4.66
N ARG A 31 -4.26 -1.81 5.37
CA ARG A 31 -3.50 -0.61 5.69
C ARG A 31 -2.26 -0.55 4.81
N VAL A 32 -2.21 0.46 3.94
CA VAL A 32 -1.04 0.76 3.11
C VAL A 32 -0.36 2.02 3.64
N SER A 33 0.97 1.99 3.74
CA SER A 33 1.81 3.10 4.19
C SER A 33 3.19 3.03 3.54
N PHE A 34 3.87 4.17 3.41
CA PHE A 34 5.25 4.19 2.94
C PHE A 34 6.20 3.52 3.94
N SER A 35 7.15 2.76 3.41
CA SER A 35 8.25 2.19 4.18
C SER A 35 9.34 3.24 4.43
N LYS A 36 9.97 3.21 5.60
CA LYS A 36 11.21 3.95 5.88
C LYS A 36 12.45 3.23 5.37
N SER A 37 12.35 1.92 5.15
CA SER A 37 13.40 1.15 4.51
C SER A 37 13.33 1.38 3.01
N ALA A 38 14.43 1.87 2.44
CA ALA A 38 14.78 1.56 1.05
C ALA A 38 15.11 0.07 1.05
N LEU A 39 14.26 -0.74 0.43
CA LEU A 39 14.59 -2.16 0.20
C LEU A 39 15.85 -2.28 -0.66
#